data_AF-A0A1C5EKL0-F1
#
_entry.id   AF-A0A1C5EKL0-F1
#
_cell.length_a   1.000
_cell.length_b   1.000
_cell.length_c   1.000
_cell.angle_alpha   90.00
_cell.angle_beta   90.00
_cell.angle_gamma   90.00
#
_symmetry.space_group_name_H-M   'P 1'
#
loop_
_entity.id
_entity.type
_entity.pdbx_description
1 polymer ?
#
loop_
_entity_poly.entity_id
_entity_poly.type
_entity_poly.pdbx_seq_one_letter_code
_entity_poly.pdbx_strand_id
1 'polypeptide(L)'
;MRVDSATFAEAEEAAEWYAAKLAQHSDILVGTYAPIAGQDAIVRRLTVGEDVVGGWWVTGGRFLSVNLVACSPHRVRREYACPAR
;
A
#
# COMPACT_ATOMS: atom_id res chain seq x y z
N MET A 1 -6.43 -3.69 -17.13
CA MET A 1 -5.65 -3.51 -15.88
C MET A 1 -6.46 -4.12 -14.76
N ARG A 2 -5.99 -5.19 -14.13
CA ARG A 2 -6.67 -5.79 -12.97
C ARG A 2 -6.28 -4.99 -11.74
N VAL A 3 -7.26 -4.58 -10.96
CA VAL A 3 -7.05 -3.89 -9.68
C VAL A 3 -7.61 -4.80 -8.60
N ASP A 4 -6.74 -5.26 -7.70
CA ASP A 4 -7.18 -5.93 -6.48
C ASP A 4 -7.25 -4.85 -5.39
N SER A 5 -8.40 -4.74 -4.71
CA SER A 5 -8.61 -3.74 -3.65
C SER A 5 -9.21 -4.39 -2.40
N ALA A 6 -8.85 -3.86 -1.24
CA ALA A 6 -9.40 -4.26 0.05
C ALA A 6 -9.44 -3.05 0.99
N THR A 7 -10.28 -3.12 2.02
CA THR A 7 -10.43 -2.10 3.07
C THR A 7 -10.24 -2.79 4.41
N PHE A 8 -9.50 -2.15 5.32
CA PHE A 8 -9.12 -2.72 6.62
C PHE A 8 -9.52 -1.76 7.74
N ALA A 9 -9.89 -2.32 8.90
CA ALA A 9 -10.14 -1.54 10.11
C ALA A 9 -8.83 -1.25 10.86
N GLU A 10 -7.93 -2.23 10.89
CA GLU A 10 -6.68 -2.16 11.63
C GLU A 10 -5.47 -1.93 10.72
N ALA A 11 -4.48 -1.17 11.22
CA ALA A 11 -3.28 -0.83 10.46
C ALA A 11 -2.40 -2.06 10.19
N GLU A 12 -2.40 -3.00 11.13
CA GLU A 12 -1.69 -4.27 11.09
C GLU A 12 -2.17 -5.14 9.92
N GLU A 13 -3.50 -5.29 9.77
CA GLU A 13 -4.10 -6.05 8.67
C GLU A 13 -3.76 -5.45 7.31
N ALA A 14 -3.79 -4.12 7.21
CA ALA A 14 -3.40 -3.41 6.00
C ALA A 14 -1.91 -3.60 5.67
N ALA A 15 -1.05 -3.56 6.68
CA ALA A 15 0.40 -3.77 6.52
C ALA A 15 0.71 -5.22 6.09
N GLU A 16 0.03 -6.21 6.66
CA GLU A 16 0.15 -7.62 6.26
C GLU A 16 -0.31 -7.84 4.83
N TRP A 17 -1.45 -7.26 4.44
CA TRP A 17 -1.95 -7.34 3.07
C TRP A 17 -0.96 -6.74 2.06
N TYR A 18 -0.36 -5.59 2.39
CA TYR A 18 0.64 -4.95 1.55
C TYR A 18 1.88 -5.82 1.38
N ALA A 19 2.40 -6.39 2.48
CA ALA A 19 3.54 -7.30 2.43
C ALA A 19 3.21 -8.56 1.59
N ALA A 20 2.02 -9.14 1.77
CA ALA A 20 1.57 -10.29 1.00
C ALA A 20 1.45 -9.99 -0.49
N LYS A 21 0.97 -8.80 -0.87
CA LYS A 21 0.90 -8.38 -2.28
C LYS A 21 2.28 -8.24 -2.91
N LEU A 22 3.27 -7.74 -2.18
CA LEU A 22 4.65 -7.69 -2.68
C LEU A 22 5.27 -9.07 -2.79
N ALA A 23 5.04 -9.94 -1.81
CA ALA A 23 5.51 -11.33 -1.86
C ALA A 23 4.96 -12.08 -3.10
N GLN A 24 3.68 -11.88 -3.44
CA GLN A 24 3.03 -12.45 -4.63
C GLN A 24 3.69 -12.05 -5.96
N HIS A 25 4.46 -10.97 -6.00
CA HIS A 25 5.09 -10.45 -7.21
C HIS A 25 6.62 -10.43 -7.13
N SER A 26 7.20 -11.01 -6.07
CA SER A 26 8.63 -10.91 -5.77
C SER A 26 9.52 -11.54 -6.85
N ASP A 27 9.02 -12.56 -7.55
CA ASP A 27 9.70 -13.28 -8.63
C ASP A 27 9.84 -12.46 -9.93
N ILE A 28 9.00 -11.42 -10.11
CA ILE A 28 8.97 -10.60 -11.33
C ILE A 28 9.52 -9.19 -11.15
N LEU A 29 9.94 -8.80 -9.94
CA LEU A 29 10.53 -7.47 -9.69
C LEU A 29 11.88 -7.32 -10.42
N VAL A 30 12.13 -6.16 -11.01
CA VAL A 30 13.37 -5.87 -11.77
C VAL A 30 14.09 -4.65 -11.18
N GLY A 31 15.42 -4.77 -11.04
CA GLY A 31 16.31 -3.67 -10.63
C GLY A 31 16.52 -3.57 -9.13
N THR A 32 17.29 -2.56 -8.70
CA THR A 32 17.51 -2.24 -7.29
C THR A 32 16.40 -1.32 -6.82
N TYR A 33 15.49 -1.85 -6.00
CA TYR A 33 14.43 -1.06 -5.37
C TYR A 33 14.84 -0.61 -3.98
N ALA A 34 14.27 0.51 -3.52
CA ALA A 34 14.35 0.87 -2.12
C ALA A 34 13.84 -0.32 -1.27
N PRO A 35 14.46 -0.60 -0.11
CA PRO A 35 13.97 -1.63 0.78
C PRO A 35 12.48 -1.41 1.05
N ILE A 36 11.71 -2.49 0.97
CA ILE A 36 10.31 -2.46 1.39
C ILE A 36 10.32 -2.01 2.86
N ALA A 37 9.56 -0.97 3.19
CA ALA A 37 9.43 -0.53 4.57
C ALA A 37 9.00 -1.72 5.43
N GLY A 38 9.67 -1.94 6.56
CA GLY A 38 9.28 -3.00 7.50
C GLY A 38 7.84 -2.80 7.96
N GLN A 39 7.18 -3.91 8.34
CA GLN A 39 5.77 -3.90 8.77
C GLN A 39 5.50 -2.83 9.84
N ASP A 40 6.37 -2.73 10.86
CA ASP A 40 6.26 -1.72 11.92
C ASP A 40 6.28 -0.28 11.40
N ALA A 41 7.09 -0.01 10.38
CA ALA A 41 7.16 1.32 9.76
C ALA A 41 5.90 1.63 8.95
N ILE A 42 5.30 0.63 8.30
CA ILE A 42 4.03 0.75 7.60
C ILE A 42 2.91 1.03 8.61
N VAL A 43 2.79 0.21 9.66
CA VAL A 43 1.81 0.37 10.74
C VAL A 43 1.90 1.78 11.32
N ARG A 44 3.10 2.21 11.73
CA ARG A 44 3.32 3.56 12.30
C ARG A 44 2.79 4.67 11.41
N ARG A 45 3.02 4.59 10.09
CA ARG A 45 2.53 5.59 9.12
C ARG A 45 1.01 5.60 9.03
N LEU A 46 0.40 4.42 8.90
CA LEU A 46 -1.05 4.29 8.80
C LEU A 46 -1.75 4.80 10.07
N THR A 47 -1.21 4.50 11.25
CA THR A 47 -1.75 4.96 12.54
C THR A 47 -1.80 6.48 12.65
N VAL A 48 -0.84 7.20 12.04
CA VAL A 48 -0.84 8.68 12.03
C VAL A 48 -1.57 9.28 10.82
N GLY A 49 -2.28 8.45 10.04
CA GLY A 49 -3.05 8.91 8.88
C GLY A 49 -2.19 9.20 7.64
N GLU A 50 -1.00 8.62 7.55
CA GLU A 50 -0.14 8.73 6.38
C GLU A 50 -0.29 7.54 5.44
N ASP A 51 -0.47 7.83 4.16
CA ASP A 51 -0.50 6.83 3.10
C ASP A 51 0.85 6.14 2.93
N VAL A 52 0.81 4.90 2.45
CA VAL A 52 1.99 4.13 2.04
C VAL A 52 1.87 3.81 0.56
N VAL A 53 2.77 4.37 -0.23
CA VAL A 53 2.75 4.29 -1.70
C VAL A 53 4.01 3.57 -2.16
N GLY A 54 3.83 2.52 -2.96
CA GLY A 54 4.89 1.70 -3.51
C GLY A 54 4.76 1.52 -5.02
N GLY A 55 5.89 1.50 -5.72
CA GLY A 55 5.97 1.36 -7.17
C GLY A 55 7.22 0.62 -7.60
N TRP A 56 7.06 -0.39 -8.46
CA TRP A 56 8.15 -1.24 -8.94
C TRP A 56 8.00 -1.55 -10.43
N TRP A 57 9.13 -1.60 -11.13
CA TRP A 57 9.19 -2.20 -12.45
C TRP A 57 9.18 -3.72 -12.33
N VAL A 58 8.41 -4.36 -13.19
CA VAL A 58 8.37 -5.82 -13.30
C VAL A 58 8.75 -6.27 -14.71
N THR A 59 9.08 -7.55 -14.85
CA THR A 59 9.44 -8.16 -16.13
C THR A 59 8.40 -7.87 -17.23
N GLY A 60 8.91 -7.70 -18.46
CA GLY A 60 8.10 -7.40 -19.64
C GLY A 60 7.70 -5.92 -19.77
N GLY A 61 8.44 -4.99 -19.16
CA GLY A 61 8.21 -3.55 -19.33
C GLY A 61 6.92 -3.05 -18.67
N ARG A 62 6.49 -3.71 -17.58
CA ARG A 62 5.24 -3.39 -16.86
C ARG A 62 5.57 -2.76 -15.51
N PHE A 63 4.57 -2.13 -14.91
CA PHE A 63 4.68 -1.46 -13.62
C PHE A 63 3.67 -2.03 -12.62
N LEU A 64 4.14 -2.32 -11.40
CA LEU A 64 3.33 -2.69 -10.25
C LEU A 64 3.26 -1.51 -9.29
N SER A 65 2.06 -1.12 -8.89
CA SER A 65 1.86 -0.18 -7.80
C SER A 65 0.98 -0.83 -6.73
N VAL A 66 1.41 -0.71 -5.48
CA VAL A 66 0.64 -1.13 -4.30
C VAL A 66 0.56 0.07 -3.38
N ASN A 67 -0.67 0.45 -3.01
CA ASN A 67 -0.92 1.66 -2.24
C ASN A 67 -1.87 1.35 -1.09
N LEU A 68 -1.54 1.82 0.10
CA LEU A 68 -2.44 1.91 1.23
C LEU A 68 -2.80 3.37 1.45
N VAL A 69 -4.09 3.68 1.44
CA VAL A 69 -4.60 5.01 1.73
C VAL A 69 -5.17 5.00 3.14
N ALA A 70 -4.60 5.81 4.02
CA ALA A 70 -5.01 5.85 5.42
C ALA A 70 -6.35 6.59 5.56
N CYS A 71 -7.21 6.07 6.44
CA CYS A 71 -8.49 6.70 6.76
C CYS A 71 -8.31 7.91 7.69
N SER A 72 -7.79 8.99 7.11
CA SER A 72 -7.77 10.34 7.69
C SER A 72 -8.70 11.25 6.88
N PRO A 73 -9.14 12.41 7.40
CA PRO A 73 -9.87 13.37 6.61
C PRO A 73 -9.09 13.67 5.34
N HIS A 74 -9.67 13.38 4.17
CA HIS A 74 -8.98 13.53 2.90
C HIS A 74 -8.46 14.97 2.79
N ARG A 75 -7.13 15.12 2.69
CA ARG A 75 -6.43 16.41 2.92
C ARG A 75 -6.98 17.55 2.05
N VAL A 76 -7.39 17.24 0.82
CA VAL A 76 -7.94 18.18 -0.17
C VAL A 76 -9.48 18.26 -0.17
N ARG A 77 -10.18 17.14 0.07
CA ARG A 77 -11.64 16.98 -0.09
C ARG A 77 -12.23 16.39 1.19
N ARG A 78 -12.29 17.21 2.24
CA ARG A 78 -12.66 16.79 3.60
C ARG A 78 -14.08 16.23 3.71
N GLU A 79 -14.91 16.44 2.69
CA GLU A 79 -16.24 15.86 2.54
C GLU A 79 -16.24 14.35 2.27
N TYR A 80 -15.11 13.77 1.86
CA TYR A 80 -14.99 12.33 1.65
C TYR A 80 -14.75 11.60 2.97
N ALA A 81 -15.70 10.74 3.31
CA ALA A 81 -15.60 9.82 4.43
C ALA A 81 -14.71 8.62 4.08
N CYS A 82 -14.11 8.03 5.11
CA CYS A 82 -13.42 6.76 5.01
C CYS A 82 -14.42 5.65 4.63
N PRO A 83 -14.17 4.82 3.60
CA PRO A 83 -15.07 3.73 3.23
C PRO A 83 -15.27 2.66 4.31
N ALA A 84 -14.37 2.58 5.29
CA ALA A 84 -14.47 1.67 6.43
C ALA A 84 -15.36 2.21 7.58
N ARG A 85 -15.92 3.41 7.45
CA ARG A 85 -16.71 4.10 8.49
C ARG A 85 -18.09 4.51 7.99
#